data_AF-Q8R3F6-F1
#
_entry.id   AF-Q8R3F6-F1
#
_cell.length_a   1.000
_cell.length_b   1.000
_cell.length_c   1.000
_cell.angle_alpha   90.00
_cell.angle_beta   90.00
_cell.angle_gamma   90.00
#
_symmetry.space_group_name_H-M   'P 1'
#
loop_
_entity.id
_entity.type
_entity.pdbx_description
1 polymer ?
#
loop_
_entity_poly.entity_id
_entity_poly.type
_entity_poly.pdbx_seq_one_letter_code
_entity_poly.pdbx_strand_id
1 'polypeptide(L)'
;EAVGVTYRTLQTFSDKSAMVTKSLEYLGEVLKYIKPYLGKKVSSAGLQLTYGIMGILVKSWAHIFATSKAQKLLFRIIDCLLLPHTVLQQDKELPGPMLTAIQKTLPLYLQGICIVCCQSQNPNAYLNQLLRNVIEQYIGRFLPTSPCVSDLGQHPVLLALRNPASVPSMTPLRKHTVHAIRKSYLEFKGSSPPPRLASVLAFVLQLFKDTEMGACDLELLLPGILKCLVLVNEPQVKKLATENLQCMVQTCQVGSEGGPATQLTSLFRQFIQDYGMQYSYQVYSILETVATLNQHVVIQLIPTLTQSLKDSELKWGLGRNIAQREAYSRLLSGLGQVGQGEKQRLEK
;
A
#
# COMPACT_ATOMS: atom_id res chain seq x y z
N GLU A 1 -20.29 15.13 16.23
CA GLU A 1 -20.70 15.02 14.81
C GLU A 1 -21.43 16.24 14.27
N ALA A 2 -22.50 16.71 14.92
CA ALA A 2 -23.32 17.85 14.46
C ALA A 2 -22.51 19.09 14.02
N VAL A 3 -21.53 19.52 14.83
CA VAL A 3 -20.64 20.66 14.52
C VAL A 3 -19.95 20.50 13.16
N GLY A 4 -19.46 19.31 12.83
CA GLY A 4 -18.82 19.04 11.54
C GLY A 4 -19.78 19.10 10.36
N VAL A 5 -21.02 18.63 10.55
CA VAL A 5 -22.09 18.73 9.54
C VAL A 5 -22.44 20.18 9.29
N THR A 6 -22.74 20.94 10.34
CA THR A 6 -23.09 22.36 10.26
C THR A 6 -21.97 23.17 9.61
N TYR A 7 -20.70 22.91 9.94
CA TYR A 7 -19.58 23.61 9.31
C TYR A 7 -19.53 23.42 7.78
N ARG A 8 -19.86 22.22 7.29
CA ARG A 8 -19.91 21.93 5.85
C ARG A 8 -21.05 22.64 5.14
N THR A 9 -22.17 22.88 5.82
CA THR A 9 -23.34 23.56 5.22
C THR A 9 -23.20 25.08 5.20
N LEU A 10 -22.28 25.65 5.98
CA LEU A 10 -22.00 27.09 5.94
C LEU A 10 -21.46 27.49 4.57
N GLN A 11 -21.95 28.63 4.04
CA GLN A 11 -21.53 29.17 2.75
C GLN A 11 -20.54 30.33 2.90
N THR A 12 -20.75 31.22 3.87
CA THR A 12 -19.92 32.42 4.02
C THR A 12 -18.60 32.11 4.74
N PHE A 13 -17.54 32.81 4.36
CA PHE A 13 -16.23 32.71 5.01
C PHE A 13 -16.26 33.22 6.46
N SER A 14 -17.02 34.29 6.71
CA SER A 14 -17.17 34.87 8.05
C SER A 14 -17.74 33.85 9.03
N ASP A 15 -18.85 33.18 8.67
CA ASP A 15 -19.51 32.19 9.52
C ASP A 15 -18.60 30.99 9.78
N LYS A 16 -17.88 30.52 8.75
CA LYS A 16 -16.89 29.43 8.91
C LYS A 16 -15.79 29.82 9.88
N SER A 17 -15.22 31.02 9.75
CA SER A 17 -14.16 31.50 10.64
C SER A 17 -14.64 31.68 12.09
N ALA A 18 -15.85 32.23 12.29
CA ALA A 18 -16.46 32.38 13.61
C ALA A 18 -16.70 31.00 14.25
N MET A 19 -17.23 30.05 13.49
CA MET A 19 -17.48 28.69 13.96
C MET A 19 -16.19 27.95 14.32
N VAL A 20 -15.11 28.10 13.54
CA VAL A 20 -13.79 27.54 13.88
C VAL A 20 -13.28 28.12 15.20
N THR A 21 -13.41 29.43 15.40
CA THR A 21 -12.95 30.11 16.62
C THR A 21 -13.71 29.60 17.84
N LYS A 22 -15.06 29.61 17.78
CA LYS A 22 -15.91 29.08 18.85
C LYS A 22 -15.65 27.61 19.14
N SER A 23 -15.42 26.81 18.10
CA SER A 23 -15.10 25.39 18.24
C SER A 23 -13.77 25.15 18.97
N LEU A 24 -12.77 26.00 18.72
CA LEU A 24 -11.46 25.93 19.38
C LEU A 24 -11.49 26.46 20.82
N GLU A 25 -12.41 27.35 21.19
CA GLU A 25 -12.60 27.74 22.59
C GLU A 25 -13.01 26.54 23.45
N TYR A 26 -13.88 25.66 22.94
CA TYR A 26 -14.31 24.47 23.66
C TYR A 26 -13.26 23.35 23.68
N LEU A 27 -12.51 23.16 22.59
CA LEU A 27 -11.64 21.98 22.41
C LEU A 27 -10.14 22.27 22.36
N GLY A 28 -9.72 23.53 22.33
CA GLY A 28 -8.30 23.90 22.24
C GLY A 28 -7.45 23.31 23.38
N GLU A 29 -8.07 23.15 24.54
CA GLU A 29 -7.45 22.61 25.75
C GLU A 29 -7.81 21.15 26.04
N VAL A 30 -8.48 20.46 25.10
CA VAL A 30 -8.95 19.08 25.31
C VAL A 30 -7.83 18.12 25.71
N LEU A 31 -6.62 18.37 25.21
CA LEU A 31 -5.44 17.57 25.51
C LEU A 31 -5.02 17.63 26.99
N LYS A 32 -5.30 18.73 27.70
CA LYS A 32 -5.03 18.83 29.14
C LYS A 32 -5.90 17.84 29.92
N TYR A 33 -7.13 17.62 29.48
CA TYR A 33 -8.08 16.75 30.15
C TYR A 33 -7.87 15.27 29.84
N ILE A 34 -7.36 14.93 28.65
CA ILE A 34 -7.12 13.52 28.29
C ILE A 34 -5.77 12.97 28.75
N LYS A 35 -4.75 13.83 28.91
CA LYS A 35 -3.40 13.42 29.33
C LYS A 35 -3.35 12.52 30.58
N PRO A 36 -4.14 12.76 31.64
CA PRO A 36 -4.20 11.88 32.81
C PRO A 36 -4.59 10.43 32.46
N TYR A 37 -5.38 10.24 31.40
CA TYR A 37 -5.84 8.95 30.90
C TYR A 37 -4.85 8.28 29.94
N LEU A 38 -3.65 8.83 29.72
CA LEU A 38 -2.61 8.22 28.88
C LEU A 38 -1.43 7.65 29.71
N GLY A 39 -1.51 7.71 31.05
CA GLY A 39 -0.49 7.23 31.97
C GLY A 39 -0.47 5.70 32.20
N LYS A 40 0.46 5.23 33.03
CA LYS A 40 0.71 3.79 33.29
C LYS A 40 -0.38 3.07 34.12
N LYS A 41 -1.27 3.80 34.81
CA LYS A 41 -2.29 3.26 35.73
C LYS A 41 -3.72 3.60 35.28
N VAL A 42 -4.04 3.40 34.01
CA VAL A 42 -5.31 3.85 33.43
C VAL A 42 -6.29 2.69 33.28
N SER A 43 -7.57 2.95 33.54
CA SER A 43 -8.64 2.01 33.25
C SER A 43 -8.77 1.79 31.74
N SER A 44 -8.86 0.53 31.31
CA SER A 44 -9.05 0.19 29.88
C SER A 44 -10.25 0.90 29.26
N ALA A 45 -11.32 1.11 30.03
CA ALA A 45 -12.52 1.83 29.58
C ALA A 45 -12.26 3.31 29.32
N GLY A 46 -11.54 4.01 30.22
CA GLY A 46 -11.20 5.42 30.03
C GLY A 46 -10.30 5.65 28.82
N LEU A 47 -9.37 4.72 28.57
CA LEU A 47 -8.50 4.75 27.39
C LEU A 47 -9.30 4.54 26.10
N GLN A 48 -10.16 3.51 26.05
CA GLN A 48 -11.02 3.26 24.89
C GLN A 48 -11.95 4.44 24.60
N LEU A 49 -12.53 5.05 25.63
CA LEU A 49 -13.39 6.23 25.49
C LEU A 49 -12.60 7.42 24.94
N THR A 50 -11.39 7.66 25.46
CA THR A 50 -10.51 8.75 25.00
C THR A 50 -10.18 8.62 23.52
N TYR A 51 -9.72 7.44 23.09
CA TYR A 51 -9.41 7.17 21.68
C TYR A 51 -10.68 7.21 20.82
N GLY A 52 -11.82 6.72 21.33
CA GLY A 52 -13.09 6.73 20.62
C GLY A 52 -13.59 8.14 20.33
N ILE A 53 -13.70 8.98 21.37
CA ILE A 53 -14.16 10.36 21.25
C ILE A 53 -13.23 11.15 20.33
N MET A 54 -11.91 11.01 20.51
CA MET A 54 -10.93 11.74 19.70
C MET A 54 -10.92 11.26 18.25
N GLY A 55 -11.09 9.95 17.98
CA GLY A 55 -11.22 9.42 16.63
C GLY A 55 -12.45 9.95 15.90
N ILE A 56 -13.60 9.95 16.58
CA ILE A 56 -14.84 10.56 16.06
C ILE A 56 -14.62 12.05 15.80
N LEU A 57 -14.01 12.77 16.73
CA LEU A 57 -13.71 14.19 16.58
C LEU A 57 -12.86 14.46 15.33
N VAL A 58 -11.74 13.75 15.18
CA VAL A 58 -10.83 13.88 14.02
C VAL A 58 -11.55 13.61 12.70
N LYS A 59 -12.40 12.57 12.65
CA LYS A 59 -13.19 12.25 11.45
C LYS A 59 -14.24 13.32 11.16
N SER A 60 -15.10 13.61 12.12
CA SER A 60 -16.27 14.47 11.90
C SER A 60 -15.88 15.93 11.70
N TRP A 61 -14.80 16.39 12.33
CA TRP A 61 -14.35 17.78 12.26
C TRP A 61 -13.21 17.99 11.26
N ALA A 62 -12.96 17.03 10.37
CA ALA A 62 -11.86 17.09 9.40
C ALA A 62 -11.82 18.42 8.60
N HIS A 63 -12.97 18.94 8.14
CA HIS A 63 -13.01 20.22 7.42
C HIS A 63 -12.69 21.45 8.30
N ILE A 64 -12.95 21.37 9.61
CA ILE A 64 -12.52 22.40 10.58
C ILE A 64 -11.01 22.30 10.76
N PHE A 65 -10.47 21.09 10.94
CA PHE A 65 -9.03 20.85 11.09
C PHE A 65 -8.21 21.18 9.84
N ALA A 66 -8.82 21.22 8.65
CA ALA A 66 -8.19 21.71 7.43
C ALA A 66 -7.88 23.21 7.45
N THR A 67 -8.45 23.96 8.40
CA THR A 67 -8.11 25.38 8.59
C THR A 67 -6.80 25.53 9.36
N SER A 68 -6.01 26.55 9.02
CA SER A 68 -4.72 26.83 9.67
C SER A 68 -4.83 27.05 11.18
N LYS A 69 -5.94 27.61 11.66
CA LYS A 69 -6.21 27.84 13.09
C LYS A 69 -6.36 26.52 13.87
N ALA A 70 -7.12 25.58 13.34
CA ALA A 70 -7.42 24.32 14.03
C ALA A 70 -6.38 23.21 13.76
N GLN A 71 -5.59 23.33 12.70
CA GLN A 71 -4.61 22.30 12.32
C GLN A 71 -3.56 22.03 13.40
N LYS A 72 -3.16 23.06 14.16
CA LYS A 72 -2.23 22.88 15.30
C LYS A 72 -2.77 21.91 16.35
N LEU A 73 -4.09 21.94 16.61
CA LEU A 73 -4.72 21.00 17.54
C LEU A 73 -4.70 19.58 16.98
N LEU A 74 -4.96 19.41 15.67
CA LEU A 74 -4.87 18.10 15.02
C LEU A 74 -3.47 17.49 15.18
N PHE A 75 -2.41 18.24 14.91
CA PHE A 75 -1.04 17.73 15.09
C PHE A 75 -0.79 17.26 16.51
N ARG A 76 -1.19 18.06 17.52
CA ARG A 76 -1.04 17.67 18.93
C ARG A 76 -1.86 16.42 19.28
N ILE A 77 -3.05 16.23 18.70
CA ILE A 77 -3.86 15.00 18.89
C ILE A 77 -3.11 13.80 18.30
N ILE A 78 -2.56 13.93 17.09
CA ILE A 78 -1.80 12.85 16.43
C ILE A 78 -0.56 12.50 17.26
N ASP A 79 0.22 13.49 17.69
CA ASP A 79 1.44 13.27 18.49
C ASP A 79 1.14 12.62 19.85
N CYS A 80 0.02 12.99 20.49
CA CYS A 80 -0.33 12.45 21.80
C CYS A 80 -0.92 11.03 21.73
N LEU A 81 -1.70 10.70 20.69
CA LEU A 81 -2.51 9.47 20.65
C LEU A 81 -2.01 8.46 19.61
N LEU A 82 -1.58 8.91 18.43
CA LEU A 82 -1.21 8.02 17.33
C LEU A 82 0.29 7.86 17.18
N LEU A 83 1.08 8.88 17.48
CA LEU A 83 2.54 8.84 17.39
C LEU A 83 3.24 9.27 18.71
N PRO A 84 2.83 8.76 19.89
CA PRO A 84 3.60 9.02 21.10
C PRO A 84 5.03 8.46 20.97
N HIS A 85 5.98 8.99 21.73
CA HIS A 85 7.38 8.54 21.66
C HIS A 85 7.55 7.00 21.86
N THR A 86 6.63 6.36 22.59
CA THR A 86 6.59 4.89 22.74
C THR A 86 6.22 4.17 21.45
N VAL A 87 5.41 4.79 20.58
CA VAL A 87 5.08 4.31 19.24
C VAL A 87 6.25 4.47 18.26
N LEU A 88 7.15 5.43 18.48
CA LEU A 88 8.32 5.58 17.61
C LEU A 88 9.41 4.53 17.90
N GLN A 89 9.37 3.90 19.08
CA GLN A 89 10.23 2.78 19.45
C GLN A 89 9.58 1.47 18.97
N GLN A 90 9.90 1.03 17.76
CA GLN A 90 9.31 -0.20 17.17
C GLN A 90 9.57 -1.46 18.01
N ASP A 91 10.68 -1.51 18.74
CA ASP A 91 11.05 -2.66 19.59
C ASP A 91 10.30 -2.73 20.93
N LYS A 92 9.56 -1.67 21.30
CA LYS A 92 8.85 -1.62 22.58
C LYS A 92 7.37 -1.92 22.37
N GLU A 93 6.92 -3.03 22.95
CA GLU A 93 5.50 -3.38 22.94
C GLU A 93 4.65 -2.30 23.60
N LEU A 94 3.56 -1.93 22.93
CA LEU A 94 2.58 -1.01 23.48
C LEU A 94 1.68 -1.76 24.48
N PRO A 95 1.17 -1.08 25.52
CA PRO A 95 0.22 -1.71 26.44
C PRO A 95 -1.00 -2.28 25.70
N GLY A 96 -1.36 -3.54 25.98
CA GLY A 96 -2.49 -4.23 25.32
C GLY A 96 -3.81 -3.44 25.26
N PRO A 97 -4.23 -2.74 26.35
CA PRO A 97 -5.42 -1.89 26.32
C PRO A 97 -5.32 -0.74 25.30
N MET A 98 -4.12 -0.17 25.12
CA MET A 98 -3.85 0.90 24.16
C MET A 98 -3.89 0.37 22.74
N LEU A 99 -3.28 -0.79 22.47
CA LEU A 99 -3.36 -1.45 21.17
C LEU A 99 -4.80 -1.74 20.78
N THR A 100 -5.61 -2.27 21.72
CA THR A 100 -7.02 -2.55 21.49
C THR A 100 -7.81 -1.29 21.19
N ALA A 101 -7.56 -0.21 21.94
CA ALA A 101 -8.20 1.08 21.69
C ALA A 101 -7.84 1.62 20.29
N ILE A 102 -6.55 1.62 19.95
CA ILE A 102 -6.05 2.05 18.64
C ILE A 102 -6.67 1.20 17.53
N GLN A 103 -6.66 -0.13 17.65
CA GLN A 103 -7.19 -1.03 16.62
C GLN A 103 -8.65 -0.70 16.28
N LYS A 104 -9.48 -0.41 17.28
CA LYS A 104 -10.89 -0.06 17.07
C LYS A 104 -11.08 1.34 16.46
N THR A 105 -10.23 2.30 16.80
CA THR A 105 -10.47 3.71 16.49
C THR A 105 -9.62 4.26 15.33
N LEU A 106 -8.49 3.62 15.01
CA LEU A 106 -7.56 4.03 13.96
C LEU A 106 -8.24 4.27 12.60
N PRO A 107 -9.25 3.49 12.17
CA PRO A 107 -9.99 3.80 10.94
C PRO A 107 -10.55 5.23 10.91
N LEU A 108 -11.09 5.72 12.02
CA LEU A 108 -11.67 7.06 12.13
C LEU A 108 -10.60 8.14 11.97
N TYR A 109 -9.45 7.95 12.62
CA TYR A 109 -8.33 8.87 12.51
C TYR A 109 -7.78 8.94 11.09
N LEU A 110 -7.52 7.79 10.47
CA LEU A 110 -6.98 7.73 9.11
C LEU A 110 -7.90 8.42 8.10
N GLN A 111 -9.21 8.16 8.19
CA GLN A 111 -10.22 8.81 7.35
C GLN A 111 -10.25 10.33 7.59
N GLY A 112 -10.26 10.77 8.86
CA GLY A 112 -10.28 12.20 9.19
C GLY A 112 -9.03 12.94 8.72
N ILE A 113 -7.85 12.40 8.99
CA ILE A 113 -6.56 12.97 8.56
C ILE A 113 -6.49 13.03 7.03
N CYS A 114 -6.94 11.97 6.33
CA CYS A 114 -6.98 11.96 4.88
C CYS A 114 -7.87 13.07 4.31
N ILE A 115 -9.06 13.29 4.88
CA ILE A 115 -9.94 14.39 4.45
C ILE A 115 -9.25 15.74 4.64
N VAL A 116 -8.53 15.94 5.75
CA VAL A 116 -7.75 17.17 6.00
C VAL A 116 -6.68 17.37 4.92
N CYS A 117 -5.94 16.31 4.56
CA CYS A 117 -4.92 16.35 3.50
C CYS A 117 -5.50 16.77 2.14
N CYS A 118 -6.72 16.33 1.81
CA CYS A 118 -7.37 16.65 0.54
C CYS A 118 -7.95 18.06 0.48
N GLN A 119 -8.25 18.66 1.63
CA GLN A 119 -8.97 19.94 1.72
C GLN A 119 -8.04 21.14 1.97
N SER A 120 -6.79 20.90 2.37
CA SER A 120 -5.86 22.00 2.64
C SER A 120 -5.49 22.75 1.35
N GLN A 121 -5.69 24.07 1.35
CA GLN A 121 -5.43 24.96 0.21
C GLN A 121 -3.95 24.97 -0.24
N ASN A 122 -3.03 24.56 0.63
CA ASN A 122 -1.62 24.30 0.29
C ASN A 122 -1.35 22.79 0.34
N PRO A 123 -0.55 22.22 -0.57
CA PRO A 123 -0.13 20.84 -0.49
C PRO A 123 0.64 20.62 0.82
N ASN A 124 -0.04 20.08 1.83
CA ASN A 124 0.53 19.95 3.16
C ASN A 124 1.44 18.72 3.19
N ALA A 125 2.65 18.87 2.63
CA ALA A 125 3.66 17.82 2.55
C ALA A 125 3.93 17.18 3.92
N TYR A 126 3.89 17.99 4.99
CA TYR A 126 4.04 17.53 6.36
C TYR A 126 2.88 16.62 6.80
N LEU A 127 1.62 17.04 6.65
CA LEU A 127 0.47 16.22 7.04
C LEU A 127 0.39 14.93 6.21
N ASN A 128 0.70 15.00 4.92
CA ASN A 128 0.84 13.83 4.06
C ASN A 128 1.92 12.87 4.56
N GLN A 129 3.04 13.40 5.03
CA GLN A 129 4.10 12.58 5.65
C GLN A 129 3.65 11.99 6.98
N LEU A 130 2.95 12.76 7.80
CA LEU A 130 2.43 12.31 9.09
C LEU A 130 1.43 11.17 8.91
N LEU A 131 0.51 11.28 7.95
CA LEU A 131 -0.42 10.21 7.58
C LEU A 131 0.32 8.96 7.13
N ARG A 132 1.34 9.09 6.27
CA ARG A 132 2.17 7.96 5.84
C ARG A 132 2.89 7.30 7.02
N ASN A 133 3.45 8.07 7.93
CA ASN A 133 4.13 7.56 9.12
C ASN A 133 3.15 6.79 10.03
N VAL A 134 1.94 7.30 10.25
CA VAL A 134 0.90 6.60 11.02
C VAL A 134 0.56 5.26 10.36
N ILE A 135 0.30 5.26 9.04
CA ILE A 135 -0.02 4.03 8.30
C ILE A 135 1.12 3.02 8.40
N GLU A 136 2.35 3.44 8.12
CA GLU A 136 3.55 2.60 8.18
C GLU A 136 3.69 1.90 9.54
N GLN A 137 3.57 2.68 10.63
CA GLN A 137 3.73 2.16 12.00
C GLN A 137 2.64 1.16 12.38
N TYR A 138 1.40 1.38 11.96
CA TYR A 138 0.29 0.53 12.37
C TYR A 138 0.01 -0.64 11.43
N ILE A 139 0.52 -0.63 10.19
CA ILE A 139 0.58 -1.86 9.39
C ILE A 139 1.43 -2.89 10.15
N GLY A 140 2.72 -2.59 10.39
CA GLY A 140 3.63 -3.55 11.01
C GLY A 140 3.16 -4.10 12.36
N ARG A 141 2.52 -3.25 13.18
CA ARG A 141 1.99 -3.64 14.49
C ARG A 141 0.80 -4.57 14.46
N PHE A 142 -0.11 -4.42 13.49
CA PHE A 142 -1.34 -5.20 13.41
C PHE A 142 -1.29 -6.29 12.33
N LEU A 143 -0.16 -6.44 11.64
CA LEU A 143 0.10 -7.65 10.88
C LEU A 143 -0.03 -8.87 11.81
N PRO A 144 -0.57 -10.01 11.36
CA PRO A 144 -0.58 -11.25 12.12
C PRO A 144 0.78 -11.96 12.04
N THR A 145 1.15 -12.67 13.11
CA THR A 145 2.38 -13.48 13.16
C THR A 145 2.32 -14.64 12.16
N SER A 146 1.13 -15.19 11.92
CA SER A 146 0.86 -16.13 10.84
C SER A 146 0.24 -15.41 9.64
N PRO A 147 0.76 -15.58 8.42
CA PRO A 147 0.24 -14.93 7.22
C PRO A 147 -0.99 -15.68 6.69
N CYS A 148 -2.15 -15.45 7.30
CA CYS A 148 -3.44 -15.97 6.85
C CYS A 148 -4.33 -14.82 6.35
N VAL A 149 -4.71 -14.84 5.07
CA VAL A 149 -5.51 -13.77 4.43
C VAL A 149 -6.85 -13.53 5.13
N SER A 150 -7.48 -14.59 5.66
CA SER A 150 -8.77 -14.51 6.35
C SER A 150 -8.74 -13.67 7.63
N ASP A 151 -7.60 -13.63 8.31
CA ASP A 151 -7.45 -12.89 9.59
C ASP A 151 -7.18 -11.40 9.37
N LEU A 152 -6.75 -11.00 8.18
CA LEU A 152 -6.42 -9.61 7.86
C LEU A 152 -7.64 -8.73 7.60
N GLY A 153 -8.83 -9.31 7.41
CA GLY A 153 -10.04 -8.51 7.17
C GLY A 153 -10.39 -7.55 8.31
N GLN A 154 -9.88 -7.77 9.52
CA GLN A 154 -10.07 -6.90 10.69
C GLN A 154 -8.91 -5.91 10.90
N HIS A 155 -7.96 -5.83 9.95
CA HIS A 155 -6.85 -4.92 10.08
C HIS A 155 -7.33 -3.46 10.01
N PRO A 156 -6.97 -2.59 10.97
CA PRO A 156 -7.56 -1.25 11.07
C PRO A 156 -7.30 -0.36 9.86
N VAL A 157 -6.15 -0.51 9.19
CA VAL A 157 -5.87 0.20 7.93
C VAL A 157 -6.79 -0.26 6.79
N LEU A 158 -7.10 -1.56 6.68
CA LEU A 158 -8.05 -2.06 5.68
C LEU A 158 -9.47 -1.63 6.01
N LEU A 159 -9.85 -1.68 7.30
CA LEU A 159 -11.14 -1.14 7.77
C LEU A 159 -11.30 0.35 7.46
N ALA A 160 -10.22 1.14 7.48
CA ALA A 160 -10.25 2.54 7.10
C ALA A 160 -10.57 2.76 5.62
N LEU A 161 -10.20 1.81 4.77
CA LEU A 161 -10.37 1.84 3.32
C LEU A 161 -11.71 1.23 2.88
N ARG A 162 -12.28 0.31 3.67
CA ARG A 162 -13.62 -0.25 3.46
C ARG A 162 -14.67 0.83 3.65
N ASN A 163 -15.48 1.06 2.63
CA ASN A 163 -16.44 2.15 2.63
C ASN A 163 -17.88 1.63 2.66
N PRO A 164 -18.68 1.92 3.70
CA PRO A 164 -20.12 1.78 3.61
C PRO A 164 -20.66 2.97 2.79
N ALA A 165 -20.90 2.74 1.50
CA ALA A 165 -21.78 3.44 0.52
C ALA A 165 -21.94 4.99 0.50
N SER A 166 -21.40 5.81 1.41
CA SER A 166 -21.81 7.24 1.55
C SER A 166 -20.67 8.25 1.80
N VAL A 167 -19.41 7.92 1.52
CA VAL A 167 -18.25 8.81 1.79
C VAL A 167 -17.45 9.05 0.49
N PRO A 168 -16.89 10.26 0.26
CA PRO A 168 -16.02 10.56 -0.88
C PRO A 168 -14.96 9.48 -1.12
N SER A 169 -14.56 9.33 -2.40
CA SER A 169 -13.58 8.32 -2.84
C SER A 169 -12.38 8.21 -1.89
N MET A 170 -12.21 7.05 -1.24
CA MET A 170 -11.07 6.75 -0.35
C MET A 170 -9.74 6.53 -1.12
N THR A 171 -9.72 6.84 -2.41
CA THR A 171 -8.54 6.78 -3.28
C THR A 171 -7.31 7.50 -2.70
N PRO A 172 -7.41 8.70 -2.08
CA PRO A 172 -6.22 9.34 -1.52
C PRO A 172 -5.61 8.56 -0.36
N LEU A 173 -6.43 8.02 0.55
CA LEU A 173 -5.95 7.18 1.66
C LEU A 173 -5.31 5.90 1.14
N ARG A 174 -5.89 5.30 0.08
CA ARG A 174 -5.33 4.14 -0.60
C ARG A 174 -3.95 4.45 -1.18
N LYS A 175 -3.78 5.57 -1.90
CA LYS A 175 -2.49 6.01 -2.43
C LYS A 175 -1.43 6.17 -1.32
N HIS A 176 -1.79 6.76 -0.19
CA HIS A 176 -0.87 6.85 0.96
C HIS A 176 -0.51 5.48 1.55
N THR A 177 -1.48 4.56 1.59
CA THR A 177 -1.28 3.19 2.07
C THR A 177 -0.34 2.40 1.16
N VAL A 178 -0.61 2.41 -0.15
CA VAL A 178 0.23 1.79 -1.18
C VAL A 178 1.65 2.32 -1.13
N HIS A 179 1.81 3.64 -1.00
CA HIS A 179 3.13 4.26 -0.90
C HIS A 179 3.88 3.85 0.38
N ALA A 180 3.19 3.77 1.52
CA ALA A 180 3.79 3.30 2.76
C ALA A 180 4.23 1.83 2.65
N ILE A 181 3.42 0.97 2.01
CA ILE A 181 3.77 -0.44 1.78
C ILE A 181 5.03 -0.55 0.92
N ARG A 182 5.03 0.14 -0.23
CA ARG A 182 6.17 0.14 -1.15
C ARG A 182 7.46 0.51 -0.43
N LYS A 183 7.48 1.68 0.21
CA LYS A 183 8.68 2.27 0.82
C LYS A 183 9.21 1.45 1.99
N SER A 184 8.32 0.88 2.82
CA SER A 184 8.72 0.29 4.09
C SER A 184 8.88 -1.22 4.05
N TYR A 185 8.25 -1.91 3.09
CA TYR A 185 8.19 -3.37 3.08
C TYR A 185 8.55 -4.03 1.73
N LEU A 186 8.51 -3.30 0.61
CA LEU A 186 8.85 -3.87 -0.70
C LEU A 186 10.17 -3.31 -1.28
N GLU A 187 10.58 -2.12 -0.84
CA GLU A 187 11.91 -1.58 -1.12
C GLU A 187 12.92 -2.20 -0.14
N PHE A 188 13.57 -3.29 -0.58
CA PHE A 188 14.60 -3.95 0.25
C PHE A 188 15.76 -2.98 0.53
N LYS A 189 15.99 -2.68 1.80
CA LYS A 189 17.16 -1.92 2.26
C LYS A 189 18.33 -2.89 2.34
N GLY A 190 19.11 -2.97 1.25
CA GLY A 190 20.20 -3.94 1.11
C GLY A 190 19.73 -5.30 0.57
N SER A 191 20.46 -6.36 0.91
CA SER A 191 20.27 -7.71 0.35
C SER A 191 19.22 -8.55 1.09
N SER A 192 18.83 -8.18 2.30
CA SER A 192 17.89 -8.96 3.12
C SER A 192 16.44 -8.47 2.95
N PRO A 193 15.47 -9.39 2.83
CA PRO A 193 14.06 -9.03 2.80
C PRO A 193 13.61 -8.48 4.17
N PRO A 194 12.62 -7.55 4.20
CA PRO A 194 12.05 -7.07 5.45
C PRO A 194 11.42 -8.21 6.28
N PRO A 195 11.41 -8.10 7.62
CA PRO A 195 10.78 -9.10 8.46
C PRO A 195 9.29 -9.21 8.14
N ARG A 196 8.75 -10.43 8.24
CA ARG A 196 7.30 -10.73 8.07
C ARG A 196 6.76 -10.38 6.68
N LEU A 197 7.60 -10.48 5.65
CA LEU A 197 7.25 -10.23 4.26
C LEU A 197 6.01 -11.04 3.80
N ALA A 198 5.86 -12.29 4.24
CA ALA A 198 4.67 -13.09 3.95
C ALA A 198 3.38 -12.41 4.46
N SER A 199 3.36 -11.89 5.69
CA SER A 199 2.18 -11.18 6.23
C SER A 199 1.91 -9.88 5.47
N VAL A 200 2.95 -9.18 5.02
CA VAL A 200 2.80 -8.00 4.15
C VAL A 200 2.18 -8.37 2.81
N LEU A 201 2.64 -9.44 2.17
CA LEU A 201 2.07 -9.88 0.88
C LEU A 201 0.61 -10.34 1.03
N ALA A 202 0.26 -10.99 2.14
CA ALA A 202 -1.13 -11.30 2.48
C ALA A 202 -1.97 -10.01 2.66
N PHE A 203 -1.38 -8.97 3.28
CA PHE A 203 -2.02 -7.66 3.43
C PHE A 203 -2.28 -6.99 2.09
N VAL A 204 -1.28 -7.00 1.19
CA VAL A 204 -1.43 -6.44 -0.16
C VAL A 204 -2.53 -7.19 -0.91
N LEU A 205 -2.54 -8.52 -0.85
CA LEU A 205 -3.57 -9.31 -1.52
C LEU A 205 -4.99 -8.97 -1.02
N GLN A 206 -5.16 -8.80 0.29
CA GLN A 206 -6.45 -8.40 0.85
C GLN A 206 -6.82 -6.95 0.46
N LEU A 207 -5.84 -6.05 0.38
CA LEU A 207 -6.05 -4.69 -0.11
C LEU A 207 -6.58 -4.66 -1.55
N PHE A 208 -6.03 -5.51 -2.43
CA PHE A 208 -6.52 -5.66 -3.80
C PHE A 208 -7.94 -6.23 -3.87
N LYS A 209 -8.30 -7.15 -2.97
CA LYS A 209 -9.66 -7.72 -2.92
C LYS A 209 -10.70 -6.72 -2.40
N ASP A 210 -10.33 -5.90 -1.42
CA ASP A 210 -11.24 -4.97 -0.76
C ASP A 210 -11.41 -3.64 -1.52
N THR A 211 -10.53 -3.33 -2.47
CA THR A 211 -10.51 -2.02 -3.16
C THR A 211 -10.29 -2.14 -4.65
N GLU A 212 -11.00 -1.31 -5.43
CA GLU A 212 -10.77 -1.18 -6.87
C GLU A 212 -9.46 -0.42 -7.13
N MET A 213 -8.38 -1.17 -7.36
CA MET A 213 -7.04 -0.66 -7.56
C MET A 213 -6.89 -0.07 -8.97
N GLY A 214 -6.23 1.09 -9.07
CA GLY A 214 -5.98 1.74 -10.35
C GLY A 214 -4.59 1.45 -10.92
N ALA A 215 -4.38 1.86 -12.17
CA ALA A 215 -3.10 1.88 -12.89
C ALA A 215 -1.90 2.37 -12.04
N CYS A 216 -2.04 3.51 -11.36
CA CYS A 216 -0.97 4.07 -10.53
C CYS A 216 -0.61 3.19 -9.32
N ASP A 217 -1.58 2.45 -8.77
CA ASP A 217 -1.34 1.60 -7.61
C ASP A 217 -0.51 0.36 -8.01
N LEU A 218 -0.72 -0.13 -9.23
CA LEU A 218 0.04 -1.23 -9.84
C LEU A 218 1.52 -0.86 -10.08
N GLU A 219 1.78 0.31 -10.66
CA GLU A 219 3.15 0.80 -10.89
C GLU A 219 3.99 0.86 -9.61
N LEU A 220 3.36 1.16 -8.48
CA LEU A 220 4.05 1.27 -7.20
C LEU A 220 4.34 -0.09 -6.56
N LEU A 221 3.47 -1.09 -6.72
CA LEU A 221 3.57 -2.37 -6.00
C LEU A 221 4.19 -3.49 -6.83
N LEU A 222 3.85 -3.58 -8.12
CA LEU A 222 4.26 -4.70 -8.98
C LEU A 222 5.78 -4.90 -9.01
N PRO A 223 6.64 -3.86 -9.15
CA PRO A 223 8.09 -4.05 -9.12
C PRO A 223 8.60 -4.70 -7.83
N GLY A 224 8.00 -4.33 -6.69
CA GLY A 224 8.32 -4.92 -5.40
C GLY A 224 7.93 -6.39 -5.29
N ILE A 225 6.77 -6.76 -5.85
CA ILE A 225 6.29 -8.15 -5.86
C ILE A 225 7.14 -9.03 -6.79
N LEU A 226 7.49 -8.52 -7.97
CA LEU A 226 8.39 -9.20 -8.90
C LEU A 226 9.77 -9.41 -8.28
N LYS A 227 10.29 -8.39 -7.57
CA LYS A 227 11.53 -8.51 -6.80
C LYS A 227 11.45 -9.61 -5.73
N CYS A 228 10.32 -9.75 -5.04
CA CYS A 228 10.11 -10.84 -4.07
C CYS A 228 10.16 -12.21 -4.74
N LEU A 229 9.51 -12.37 -5.90
CA LEU A 229 9.50 -13.63 -6.66
C LEU A 229 10.90 -14.04 -7.15
N VAL A 230 11.73 -13.07 -7.51
CA VAL A 230 13.10 -13.32 -7.98
C VAL A 230 14.06 -13.59 -6.84
N LEU A 231 14.05 -12.77 -5.78
CA LEU A 231 15.13 -12.76 -4.77
C LEU A 231 14.83 -13.60 -3.53
N VAL A 232 13.57 -13.94 -3.24
CA VAL A 232 13.18 -14.62 -2.00
C VAL A 232 12.82 -16.08 -2.27
N ASN A 233 13.53 -17.00 -1.62
CA ASN A 233 13.34 -18.45 -1.79
C ASN A 233 12.40 -19.11 -0.77
N GLU A 234 11.75 -18.32 0.09
CA GLU A 234 10.77 -18.84 1.05
C GLU A 234 9.47 -19.27 0.34
N PRO A 235 9.00 -20.53 0.52
CA PRO A 235 7.84 -21.06 -0.21
C PRO A 235 6.56 -20.24 0.00
N GLN A 236 6.33 -19.78 1.23
CA GLN A 236 5.13 -19.01 1.57
C GLN A 236 5.13 -17.62 0.93
N VAL A 237 6.30 -16.95 0.90
CA VAL A 237 6.48 -15.67 0.19
C VAL A 237 6.27 -15.86 -1.30
N LYS A 238 6.84 -16.92 -1.92
CA LYS A 238 6.63 -17.21 -3.34
C LYS A 238 5.16 -17.42 -3.67
N LYS A 239 4.47 -18.23 -2.87
CA LYS A 239 3.03 -18.48 -3.04
C LYS A 239 2.23 -17.17 -3.01
N LEU A 240 2.40 -16.37 -1.95
CA LEU A 240 1.65 -15.12 -1.78
C LEU A 240 2.02 -14.07 -2.83
N ALA A 241 3.29 -13.97 -3.22
CA ALA A 241 3.71 -13.05 -4.28
C ALA A 241 3.15 -13.47 -5.65
N THR A 242 3.06 -14.77 -5.94
CA THR A 242 2.40 -15.29 -7.13
C THR A 242 0.90 -14.99 -7.12
N GLU A 243 0.21 -15.20 -6.00
CA GLU A 243 -1.23 -14.86 -5.87
C GLU A 243 -1.46 -13.35 -6.08
N ASN A 244 -0.60 -12.49 -5.55
CA ASN A 244 -0.67 -11.05 -5.80
C ASN A 244 -0.44 -10.72 -7.27
N LEU A 245 0.57 -11.31 -7.91
CA LEU A 245 0.83 -11.13 -9.35
C LEU A 245 -0.38 -11.52 -10.19
N GLN A 246 -0.98 -12.68 -9.89
CA GLN A 246 -2.15 -13.16 -10.61
C GLN A 246 -3.33 -12.20 -10.45
N CYS A 247 -3.60 -11.74 -9.22
CA CYS A 247 -4.64 -10.77 -8.94
C CYS A 247 -4.42 -9.46 -9.71
N MET A 248 -3.20 -8.90 -9.67
CA MET A 248 -2.85 -7.67 -10.38
C MET A 248 -3.05 -7.78 -11.91
N VAL A 249 -2.61 -8.89 -12.51
CA VAL A 249 -2.75 -9.11 -13.96
C VAL A 249 -4.21 -9.28 -14.36
N GLN A 250 -5.00 -10.00 -13.57
CA GLN A 250 -6.44 -10.19 -13.81
C GLN A 250 -7.22 -8.87 -13.72
N THR A 251 -6.93 -8.02 -12.74
CA THR A 251 -7.58 -6.70 -12.62
C THR A 251 -7.36 -5.83 -13.85
N CYS A 252 -6.18 -5.91 -14.48
CA CYS A 252 -5.88 -5.19 -15.73
C CYS A 252 -6.65 -5.72 -16.95
N GLN A 253 -7.18 -6.95 -16.92
CA GLN A 253 -7.93 -7.53 -18.04
C GLN A 253 -9.39 -7.08 -18.07
N VAL A 254 -10.01 -6.97 -16.88
CA VAL A 254 -11.45 -6.72 -16.74
C VAL A 254 -11.82 -5.27 -17.13
N GLY A 255 -10.87 -4.33 -17.10
CA GLY A 255 -11.09 -2.90 -17.41
C GLY A 255 -10.68 -2.45 -18.81
N SER A 256 -10.67 -3.33 -19.82
CA SER A 256 -10.03 -3.08 -21.12
C SER A 256 -10.74 -2.05 -22.02
N GLU A 257 -10.45 -0.77 -21.79
CA GLU A 257 -10.22 0.23 -22.83
C GLU A 257 -8.70 0.51 -22.95
N GLY A 258 -7.90 -0.46 -23.43
CA GLY A 258 -6.53 -0.29 -23.97
C GLY A 258 -5.37 0.21 -23.06
N GLY A 259 -5.62 1.08 -22.08
CA GLY A 259 -4.60 1.74 -21.24
C GLY A 259 -3.88 0.85 -20.20
N PRO A 260 -4.56 -0.06 -19.48
CA PRO A 260 -3.92 -0.88 -18.45
C PRO A 260 -2.92 -1.91 -19.01
N ALA A 261 -3.15 -2.38 -20.24
CA ALA A 261 -2.30 -3.39 -20.87
C ALA A 261 -0.93 -2.84 -21.28
N THR A 262 -0.87 -1.61 -21.80
CA THR A 262 0.40 -0.97 -22.22
C THR A 262 1.31 -0.67 -21.03
N GLN A 263 0.73 -0.24 -19.91
CA GLN A 263 1.44 -0.01 -18.66
C GLN A 263 1.95 -1.31 -18.04
N LEU A 264 1.17 -2.38 -18.06
CA LEU A 264 1.62 -3.68 -17.59
C LEU A 264 2.81 -4.19 -18.44
N THR A 265 2.74 -4.02 -19.76
CA THR A 265 3.86 -4.33 -20.67
C THR A 265 5.11 -3.50 -20.36
N SER A 266 4.99 -2.20 -20.05
CA SER A 266 6.16 -1.37 -19.71
C SER A 266 6.83 -1.81 -18.40
N LEU A 267 6.04 -2.14 -17.37
CA LEU A 267 6.55 -2.65 -16.10
C LEU A 267 7.27 -3.98 -16.25
N PHE A 268 6.72 -4.93 -17.02
CA PHE A 268 7.40 -6.19 -17.30
C PHE A 268 8.64 -6.02 -18.17
N ARG A 269 8.65 -5.05 -19.10
CA ARG A 269 9.85 -4.73 -19.88
C ARG A 269 10.98 -4.25 -18.99
N GLN A 270 10.70 -3.34 -18.04
CA GLN A 270 11.68 -2.90 -17.04
C GLN A 270 12.16 -4.07 -16.18
N PHE A 271 11.24 -4.93 -15.73
CA PHE A 271 11.58 -6.13 -14.96
C PHE A 271 12.56 -7.06 -15.69
N ILE A 272 12.34 -7.31 -16.99
CA ILE A 272 13.25 -8.12 -17.80
C ILE A 272 14.63 -7.47 -17.90
N GLN A 273 14.69 -6.15 -18.06
CA GLN A 273 15.95 -5.41 -18.13
C GLN A 273 16.73 -5.48 -16.81
N ASP A 274 16.03 -5.36 -15.68
CA ASP A 274 16.64 -5.33 -14.35
C ASP A 274 17.15 -6.72 -13.91
N TYR A 275 16.42 -7.80 -14.21
CA TYR A 275 16.70 -9.14 -13.69
C TYR A 275 17.08 -10.19 -14.74
N GLY A 276 16.81 -9.95 -16.03
CA GLY A 276 16.95 -10.95 -17.10
C GLY A 276 18.37 -11.48 -17.28
N MET A 277 19.38 -10.67 -16.98
CA MET A 277 20.79 -11.05 -17.14
C MET A 277 21.31 -11.98 -16.04
N GLN A 278 20.81 -11.84 -14.81
CA GLN A 278 21.32 -12.56 -13.63
C GLN A 278 20.35 -13.66 -13.15
N TYR A 279 19.05 -13.48 -13.39
CA TYR A 279 17.98 -14.35 -12.89
C TYR A 279 17.06 -14.80 -14.03
N SER A 280 17.63 -15.15 -15.18
CA SER A 280 16.91 -15.49 -16.42
C SER A 280 15.85 -16.58 -16.21
N TYR A 281 16.17 -17.66 -15.49
CA TYR A 281 15.24 -18.74 -15.20
C TYR A 281 14.02 -18.27 -14.39
N GLN A 282 14.24 -17.45 -13.36
CA GLN A 282 13.16 -16.90 -12.53
C GLN A 282 12.29 -15.97 -13.36
N VAL A 283 12.90 -15.11 -14.18
CA VAL A 283 12.18 -14.21 -15.09
C VAL A 283 11.29 -15.01 -16.05
N TYR A 284 11.80 -16.07 -16.68
CA TYR A 284 11.00 -16.89 -17.59
C TYR A 284 9.87 -17.61 -16.85
N SER A 285 10.11 -18.22 -15.68
CA SER A 285 9.08 -18.90 -14.90
C SER A 285 7.97 -17.96 -14.42
N ILE A 286 8.31 -16.73 -14.03
CA ILE A 286 7.33 -15.69 -13.68
C ILE A 286 6.49 -15.32 -14.90
N LEU A 287 7.12 -15.12 -16.06
CA LEU A 287 6.42 -14.79 -17.30
C LEU A 287 5.59 -15.95 -17.85
N GLU A 288 5.93 -17.21 -17.57
CA GLU A 288 5.06 -18.36 -17.86
C GLU A 288 3.75 -18.24 -17.08
N THR A 289 3.82 -17.87 -15.79
CA THR A 289 2.61 -17.61 -14.98
C THR A 289 1.79 -16.48 -15.59
N VAL A 290 2.42 -15.39 -16.02
CA VAL A 290 1.73 -14.26 -16.68
C VAL A 290 1.13 -14.69 -18.02
N ALA A 291 1.82 -15.55 -18.78
CA ALA A 291 1.32 -16.05 -20.06
C ALA A 291 0.04 -16.88 -19.89
N THR A 292 -0.09 -17.64 -18.79
CA THR A 292 -1.35 -18.38 -18.51
C THR A 292 -2.55 -17.47 -18.28
N LEU A 293 -2.31 -16.25 -17.79
CA LEU A 293 -3.36 -15.25 -17.55
C LEU A 293 -3.59 -14.37 -18.77
N ASN A 294 -2.53 -13.77 -19.31
CA ASN A 294 -2.55 -12.82 -20.41
C ASN A 294 -1.40 -13.07 -21.38
N GLN A 295 -1.63 -13.94 -22.37
CA GLN A 295 -0.64 -14.26 -23.40
C GLN A 295 -0.19 -13.03 -24.20
N HIS A 296 -1.10 -12.08 -24.47
CA HIS A 296 -0.82 -10.93 -25.32
C HIS A 296 0.27 -10.02 -24.72
N VAL A 297 0.26 -9.81 -23.39
CA VAL A 297 1.29 -9.03 -22.70
C VAL A 297 2.67 -9.69 -22.90
N VAL A 298 2.76 -11.01 -22.78
CA VAL A 298 4.03 -11.73 -22.93
C VAL A 298 4.51 -11.74 -24.38
N ILE A 299 3.60 -11.85 -25.35
CA ILE A 299 3.93 -11.75 -26.78
C ILE A 299 4.62 -10.41 -27.10
N GLN A 300 4.14 -9.30 -26.53
CA GLN A 300 4.75 -7.97 -26.71
C GLN A 300 6.16 -7.84 -26.09
N LEU A 301 6.53 -8.75 -25.18
CA LEU A 301 7.83 -8.75 -24.49
C LEU A 301 8.88 -9.63 -25.19
N ILE A 302 8.49 -10.45 -26.18
CA ILE A 302 9.40 -11.33 -26.92
C ILE A 302 10.66 -10.60 -27.42
N PRO A 303 10.57 -9.41 -28.08
CA PRO A 303 11.77 -8.70 -28.54
C PRO A 303 12.74 -8.36 -27.40
N THR A 304 12.22 -7.99 -26.23
CA THR A 304 13.04 -7.67 -25.04
C THR A 304 13.67 -8.92 -24.44
N LEU A 305 12.94 -10.04 -24.38
CA LEU A 305 13.46 -11.31 -23.90
C LEU A 305 14.57 -11.86 -24.79
N THR A 306 14.36 -11.84 -26.11
CA THR A 306 15.36 -12.26 -27.09
C THR A 306 16.61 -11.38 -27.00
N GLN A 307 16.45 -10.06 -26.84
CA GLN A 307 17.59 -9.16 -26.67
C GLN A 307 18.35 -9.44 -25.37
N SER A 308 17.65 -9.59 -24.25
CA SER A 308 18.28 -9.91 -22.96
C SER A 308 19.04 -11.25 -22.98
N LEU A 309 18.52 -12.26 -23.70
CA LEU A 309 19.23 -13.52 -23.93
C LEU A 309 20.53 -13.28 -24.70
N LYS A 310 20.47 -12.58 -25.84
CA LYS A 310 21.67 -12.27 -26.66
C LYS A 310 22.71 -11.47 -25.88
N ASP A 311 22.27 -10.47 -25.12
CA ASP A 311 23.16 -9.67 -24.28
C ASP A 311 23.84 -10.52 -23.22
N SER A 312 23.11 -11.47 -22.61
CA SER A 312 23.69 -12.41 -21.63
C SER A 312 24.74 -13.33 -22.27
N GLU A 313 24.47 -13.87 -23.45
CA GLU A 313 25.41 -14.71 -24.19
C GLU A 313 26.69 -13.94 -24.57
N LEU A 314 26.54 -12.69 -24.99
CA LEU A 314 27.65 -11.81 -25.36
C LEU A 314 28.48 -11.39 -24.15
N LYS A 315 27.84 -10.99 -23.05
CA LYS A 315 28.52 -10.49 -21.84
C LYS A 315 29.33 -11.56 -21.13
N TRP A 316 28.81 -12.79 -21.08
CA TRP A 316 29.48 -13.89 -20.36
C TRP A 316 30.45 -14.68 -21.24
N GLY A 317 30.51 -14.40 -22.55
CA GLY A 317 31.39 -15.12 -23.48
C GLY A 317 31.09 -16.62 -23.59
N LEU A 318 29.94 -17.06 -23.08
CA LEU A 318 29.55 -18.47 -22.95
C LEU A 318 29.10 -19.10 -24.28
N GLY A 319 29.09 -18.35 -25.37
CA GLY A 319 28.47 -18.78 -26.62
C GLY A 319 26.97 -19.01 -26.42
N ARG A 320 26.41 -20.07 -27.03
CA ARG A 320 24.98 -20.42 -26.89
C ARG A 320 24.73 -21.08 -25.54
N ASN A 321 24.07 -20.38 -24.60
CA ASN A 321 23.69 -20.97 -23.31
C ASN A 321 22.47 -21.89 -23.49
N ILE A 322 22.72 -23.19 -23.70
CA ILE A 322 21.70 -24.19 -24.04
C ILE A 322 20.58 -24.22 -22.99
N ALA A 323 20.93 -24.26 -21.70
CA ALA A 323 19.95 -24.38 -20.63
C ALA A 323 19.05 -23.12 -20.52
N GLN A 324 19.60 -21.92 -20.75
CA GLN A 324 18.82 -20.69 -20.80
C GLN A 324 17.93 -20.62 -22.05
N ARG A 325 18.44 -21.07 -23.20
CA ARG A 325 17.66 -21.19 -24.45
C ARG A 325 16.52 -22.20 -24.33
N GLU A 326 16.73 -23.32 -23.67
CA GLU A 326 15.70 -24.31 -23.38
C GLU A 326 14.61 -23.73 -22.46
N ALA A 327 15.00 -23.02 -21.40
CA ALA A 327 14.04 -22.33 -20.53
C ALA A 327 13.23 -21.27 -21.29
N TYR A 328 13.88 -20.47 -22.14
CA TYR A 328 13.17 -19.52 -22.99
C TYR A 328 12.25 -20.22 -24.01
N SER A 329 12.70 -21.31 -24.61
CA SER A 329 11.89 -22.11 -25.54
C SER A 329 10.66 -22.71 -24.86
N ARG A 330 10.72 -23.07 -23.57
CA ARG A 330 9.55 -23.53 -22.81
C ARG A 330 8.51 -22.42 -22.69
N LEU A 331 8.93 -21.22 -22.31
CA LEU A 331 8.05 -20.03 -22.29
C LEU A 331 7.41 -19.77 -23.66
N LEU A 332 8.22 -19.75 -24.74
CA LEU A 332 7.74 -19.50 -26.10
C LEU A 332 6.72 -20.55 -26.57
N SER A 333 6.86 -21.80 -26.13
CA SER A 333 5.92 -22.87 -26.48
C SER A 333 4.50 -22.58 -25.96
N GLY A 334 4.38 -21.83 -24.87
CA GLY A 334 3.11 -21.37 -24.29
C GLY A 334 2.47 -20.18 -24.99
N LEU A 335 3.10 -19.58 -26.02
CA LEU A 335 2.66 -18.34 -26.67
C LEU A 335 2.06 -18.53 -28.09
N GLY A 336 1.71 -19.77 -28.46
CA GLY A 336 1.10 -20.08 -29.74
C GLY A 336 2.00 -19.82 -30.95
N GLN A 337 1.43 -19.38 -32.08
CA GLN A 337 2.15 -19.23 -33.35
C GLN A 337 3.31 -18.24 -33.29
N VAL A 338 3.15 -17.12 -32.58
CA VAL A 338 4.21 -16.09 -32.47
C VAL A 338 5.42 -16.65 -31.73
N GLY A 339 5.20 -17.44 -30.68
CA GLY A 339 6.26 -18.11 -29.95
C GLY A 339 7.01 -19.16 -30.78
N GLN A 340 6.28 -19.95 -31.59
CA GLN A 340 6.89 -20.92 -32.50
C GLN A 340 7.75 -20.25 -33.57
N GLY A 341 7.29 -19.12 -34.12
CA GLY A 341 8.06 -18.33 -35.08
C GLY A 341 9.38 -17.81 -34.50
N GLU A 342 9.38 -17.36 -33.24
CA GLU A 342 10.62 -16.93 -32.58
C GLU A 342 11.53 -18.10 -32.23
N LYS A 343 10.99 -19.26 -31.83
CA LYS A 343 11.79 -20.47 -31.57
C LYS A 343 12.61 -20.88 -32.79
N GLN A 344 12.00 -20.90 -33.98
CA GLN A 344 12.69 -21.19 -35.24
C GLN A 344 13.78 -20.16 -35.58
N ARG A 345 13.61 -18.91 -35.17
CA ARG A 345 14.63 -17.86 -35.35
C ARG A 345 15.82 -18.00 -34.40
N LEU A 346 15.62 -18.59 -33.22
CA LEU A 346 16.69 -18.85 -32.25
C LEU A 346 17.57 -20.04 -32.62
N GLU A 347 17.02 -21.01 -33.36
CA GLU A 347 17.74 -22.19 -33.84
C GLU A 347 18.72 -21.86 -34.98
N LYS A 348 18.37 -20.86 -35.80
CA LYS A 348 19.26 -20.25 -36.80
C LYS A 348 20.33 -19.41 -36.10
#